data_AF-A0A016VAY4-F1
#
_entry.id   AF-A0A016VAY4-F1
#
_cell.length_a   1.000
_cell.length_b   1.000
_cell.length_c   1.000
_cell.angle_alpha   90.00
_cell.angle_beta   90.00
_cell.angle_gamma   90.00
#
_symmetry.space_group_name_H-M   'P 1'
#
loop_
_entity.id
_entity.type
_entity.pdbx_description
1 polymer ?
#
loop_
_entity_poly.entity_id
_entity_poly.type
_entity_poly.pdbx_seq_one_letter_code
_entity_poly.pdbx_strand_id
1 'polypeptide(L)'
;MLSSCSVGIFFTGNLLQGRNPVKNSSVEKREGPKSIHIIPEQLHFYLFRNSGTLRRSWKRKLVCSPASNLSRMSGSTSPARITRKLSSTKIAKQLAGLSLRSDDIMDQGDTARHEGRFVFECSWEVANKVGGIYTVLRTKAPISTEELGDQYCMLGPYNEDRVKLEVEILEPDNVAMKYALEHVRECGFKVVYGRWLIDGYPKVVLFDIGSAAWKLDQWKHEMWSVTKVGIPWHDREANDCIIIGFMVAIFLQKFAEAIASTEPLIVAHFHEWQSAAGLIMSRLWKLNISLVFTTHATLLGRHLCAGGVDLYNNLSRIDVDREAGERQIYHRYCIERAAVHLAHVFTTVSEITGLEAEHLLGRKPDILTPNGLNVVKFSALHEFQNLHAIAKEKIHDFIRGHFYGNLNFDLDKTLYFFTAGRYEFTNKGGDFFIEALARLNYKLQKYRICNGRPTGNELLGFKFSESMSPRKSYFFSKLSIEFSLFPCCPLIEES
;
A
#
# COMPACT_ATOMS: atom_id res chain seq x y z
N MET A 1 1.53 10.80 -1.59
CA MET A 1 1.52 9.57 -2.45
C MET A 1 2.20 8.36 -1.78
N LEU A 2 1.46 7.32 -1.38
CA LEU A 2 2.04 6.08 -0.83
C LEU A 2 1.48 4.80 -1.50
N SER A 3 1.87 4.56 -2.75
CA SER A 3 2.10 3.17 -3.18
C SER A 3 3.53 2.80 -2.79
N SER A 4 3.71 1.66 -2.14
CA SER A 4 4.98 1.14 -1.64
C SER A 4 6.15 1.34 -2.63
N CYS A 5 7.14 2.13 -2.24
CA CYS A 5 8.50 2.02 -2.76
C CYS A 5 9.24 1.03 -1.87
N SER A 6 9.19 -0.24 -2.24
CA SER A 6 9.96 -1.28 -1.58
C SER A 6 11.37 -1.32 -2.16
N VAL A 7 12.34 -0.70 -1.48
CA VAL A 7 13.75 -1.07 -1.65
C VAL A 7 13.94 -2.39 -0.88
N GLY A 8 13.56 -3.50 -1.51
CA GLY A 8 13.48 -4.80 -0.86
C GLY A 8 13.46 -5.96 -1.85
N ILE A 9 14.26 -6.99 -1.56
CA ILE A 9 14.47 -8.16 -2.40
C ILE A 9 13.20 -9.02 -2.39
N PHE A 10 12.71 -9.43 -3.57
CA PHE A 10 11.60 -10.37 -3.68
C PHE A 10 11.86 -11.45 -4.73
N PHE A 11 11.47 -12.68 -4.41
CA PHE A 11 11.48 -13.84 -5.31
C PHE A 11 10.09 -14.03 -5.95
N THR A 12 10.04 -14.47 -7.20
CA THR A 12 8.80 -14.72 -7.95
C THR A 12 8.57 -16.21 -8.25
N GLY A 13 7.29 -16.59 -8.33
CA GLY A 13 6.80 -17.85 -8.88
C GLY A 13 5.65 -17.58 -9.86
N ASN A 14 5.59 -18.36 -10.94
CA ASN A 14 4.66 -18.21 -12.09
C ASN A 14 3.25 -18.80 -11.76
N LEU A 15 2.20 -18.82 -12.61
CA LEU A 15 2.09 -18.73 -14.08
C LEU A 15 0.68 -18.26 -14.55
N LEU A 16 0.51 -18.03 -15.85
CA LEU A 16 -0.63 -17.39 -16.55
C LEU A 16 -1.72 -18.34 -17.10
N GLN A 17 -2.92 -17.80 -17.37
CA GLN A 17 -3.76 -18.12 -18.56
C GLN A 17 -4.44 -16.83 -19.08
N GLY A 18 -4.73 -16.72 -20.38
CA GLY A 18 -5.20 -15.46 -21.02
C GLY A 18 -6.20 -15.65 -22.17
N ARG A 19 -6.60 -14.54 -22.83
CA ARG A 19 -7.49 -14.48 -24.04
C ARG A 19 -7.19 -13.24 -24.91
N ASN A 20 -7.73 -13.21 -26.14
CA ASN A 20 -7.26 -12.41 -27.31
C ASN A 20 -7.66 -10.91 -27.36
N PRO A 21 -6.97 -10.08 -28.19
CA PRO A 21 -7.21 -8.63 -28.35
C PRO A 21 -7.90 -8.20 -29.68
N VAL A 22 -8.31 -6.93 -29.78
CA VAL A 22 -8.82 -6.22 -30.99
C VAL A 22 -8.04 -4.90 -31.20
N LYS A 23 -7.97 -4.38 -32.44
CA LYS A 23 -7.07 -3.28 -32.90
C LYS A 23 -7.73 -1.88 -32.90
N ASN A 24 -6.94 -0.79 -32.73
CA ASN A 24 -6.61 0.21 -33.79
C ASN A 24 -5.96 1.55 -33.29
N SER A 25 -5.05 2.12 -34.10
CA SER A 25 -4.71 3.56 -34.38
C SER A 25 -4.65 4.68 -33.29
N SER A 26 -3.85 5.76 -33.35
CA SER A 26 -2.64 6.20 -34.13
C SER A 26 -2.25 7.68 -33.77
N VAL A 27 -1.01 8.14 -34.06
CA VAL A 27 -0.54 9.58 -34.11
C VAL A 27 -0.39 10.29 -32.72
N GLU A 28 0.48 11.29 -32.40
CA GLU A 28 1.51 12.15 -33.08
C GLU A 28 2.84 12.24 -32.22
N LYS A 29 3.64 13.32 -32.35
CA LYS A 29 4.73 13.80 -31.46
C LYS A 29 4.77 15.34 -31.49
N ARG A 30 5.14 16.01 -30.39
CA ARG A 30 5.67 17.40 -30.39
C ARG A 30 6.81 17.61 -29.39
N GLU A 31 7.60 18.64 -29.64
CA GLU A 31 8.92 18.92 -29.04
C GLU A 31 8.84 19.75 -27.72
N GLY A 32 9.94 19.82 -26.97
CA GLY A 32 10.06 20.64 -25.75
C GLY A 32 11.33 21.50 -25.73
N PRO A 33 11.59 22.30 -24.67
CA PRO A 33 12.82 23.09 -24.56
C PRO A 33 13.66 22.87 -23.29
N LYS A 34 14.98 22.70 -23.52
CA LYS A 34 16.17 23.28 -22.86
C LYS A 34 16.24 23.42 -21.32
N SER A 35 17.34 22.90 -20.78
CA SER A 35 17.77 22.93 -19.37
C SER A 35 18.69 24.12 -19.01
N ILE A 36 18.83 24.39 -17.71
CA ILE A 36 19.76 25.37 -17.11
C ILE A 36 20.54 24.73 -15.94
N HIS A 37 21.81 25.14 -15.81
CA HIS A 37 22.86 24.91 -14.79
C HIS A 37 22.57 24.22 -13.43
N ILE A 38 23.63 23.63 -12.83
CA ILE A 38 24.25 24.02 -11.52
C ILE A 38 25.31 22.99 -11.08
N ILE A 39 26.39 23.47 -10.43
CA ILE A 39 27.51 22.69 -9.88
C ILE A 39 27.34 22.54 -8.35
N PRO A 40 27.52 21.35 -7.75
CA PRO A 40 27.67 21.20 -6.30
C PRO A 40 29.01 20.57 -5.86
N GLU A 41 29.53 21.07 -4.74
CA GLU A 41 30.80 20.67 -4.11
C GLU A 41 30.73 19.36 -3.28
N GLN A 42 31.80 19.08 -2.54
CA GLN A 42 32.21 17.77 -2.05
C GLN A 42 31.58 17.36 -0.70
N LEU A 43 31.49 16.04 -0.47
CA LEU A 43 31.29 15.45 0.85
C LEU A 43 32.16 14.19 0.99
N HIS A 44 32.93 14.12 2.07
CA HIS A 44 33.81 13.00 2.42
C HIS A 44 33.08 11.96 3.28
N PHE A 45 33.45 10.68 3.12
CA PHE A 45 33.02 9.58 4.00
C PHE A 45 34.21 8.84 4.58
N TYR A 46 34.13 8.49 5.86
CA TYR A 46 35.07 7.58 6.53
C TYR A 46 34.55 6.14 6.48
N LEU A 47 35.47 5.17 6.32
CA LEU A 47 35.21 3.74 6.36
C LEU A 47 35.83 3.12 7.61
N PHE A 48 35.07 2.28 8.30
CA PHE A 48 35.61 1.31 9.25
C PHE A 48 35.36 -0.12 8.76
N ARG A 49 36.40 -0.96 8.90
CA ARG A 49 36.46 -2.34 8.46
C ARG A 49 36.61 -3.20 9.70
N ASN A 50 35.95 -4.36 9.75
CA ASN A 50 36.29 -5.35 10.76
C ASN A 50 36.19 -6.79 10.24
N SER A 51 37.05 -7.65 10.76
CA SER A 51 37.32 -9.01 10.32
C SER A 51 37.07 -10.01 11.45
N GLY A 52 36.51 -11.18 11.14
CA GLY A 52 36.35 -12.23 12.16
C GLY A 52 36.02 -13.60 11.54
N THR A 53 37.00 -14.50 11.53
CA THR A 53 36.87 -15.91 11.16
C THR A 53 36.52 -16.77 12.37
N LEU A 54 35.66 -17.79 12.21
CA LEU A 54 35.68 -18.98 13.08
C LEU A 54 34.94 -20.17 12.46
N ARG A 55 35.65 -21.31 12.34
CA ARG A 55 35.07 -22.63 12.02
C ARG A 55 34.55 -23.31 13.29
N ARG A 56 33.50 -24.13 13.19
CA ARG A 56 33.38 -25.40 13.94
C ARG A 56 32.44 -26.37 13.24
N SER A 57 32.75 -27.66 13.33
CA SER A 57 32.00 -28.74 12.67
C SER A 57 31.20 -29.55 13.68
N TRP A 58 29.99 -29.99 13.33
CA TRP A 58 29.32 -31.12 13.98
C TRP A 58 28.63 -32.01 12.94
N LYS A 59 28.59 -33.32 13.21
CA LYS A 59 28.14 -34.36 12.29
C LYS A 59 27.24 -35.33 13.07
N ARG A 60 26.15 -35.80 12.43
CA ARG A 60 25.21 -36.84 12.92
C ARG A 60 24.32 -36.37 14.09
N LYS A 61 23.10 -36.89 14.30
CA LYS A 61 22.52 -38.19 13.89
C LYS A 61 21.01 -38.02 13.63
N LEU A 62 20.49 -38.55 12.52
CA LEU A 62 19.04 -38.68 12.26
C LEU A 62 18.57 -40.07 12.69
N VAL A 63 17.48 -40.14 13.46
CA VAL A 63 16.69 -41.36 13.70
C VAL A 63 15.23 -40.94 13.76
N CYS A 64 14.38 -41.57 12.95
CA CYS A 64 12.93 -41.37 12.96
C CYS A 64 12.24 -42.49 13.73
N SER A 65 11.11 -42.20 14.36
CA SER A 65 10.05 -43.17 14.64
C SER A 65 8.67 -42.47 14.61
N PRO A 66 7.59 -43.16 14.23
CA PRO A 66 6.33 -42.51 13.86
C PRO A 66 5.42 -42.21 15.06
N ALA A 67 4.65 -41.13 14.97
CA ALA A 67 3.62 -40.78 15.95
C ALA A 67 2.22 -41.13 15.42
N SER A 68 1.48 -41.93 16.19
CA SER A 68 0.03 -42.06 16.09
C SER A 68 -0.66 -41.19 17.15
N ASN A 69 -1.95 -40.91 16.96
CA ASN A 69 -2.87 -40.23 17.88
C ASN A 69 -2.62 -38.72 18.12
N LEU A 70 -3.21 -37.87 17.26
CA LEU A 70 -3.47 -36.46 17.59
C LEU A 70 -4.79 -36.32 18.36
N SER A 71 -4.72 -36.25 19.69
CA SER A 71 -5.74 -35.60 20.50
C SER A 71 -5.47 -34.08 20.56
N ARG A 72 -6.53 -33.26 20.49
CA ARG A 72 -6.42 -31.78 20.58
C ARG A 72 -5.70 -31.35 21.86
N MET A 73 -4.50 -30.79 21.73
CA MET A 73 -3.88 -29.96 22.76
C MET A 73 -4.16 -28.49 22.43
N SER A 74 -4.90 -27.81 23.31
CA SER A 74 -5.04 -26.35 23.30
C SER A 74 -3.72 -25.71 23.74
N GLY A 75 -2.87 -25.37 22.78
CA GLY A 75 -1.65 -24.61 23.04
C GLY A 75 -1.98 -23.19 23.47
N SER A 76 -1.81 -22.88 24.76
CA SER A 76 -1.91 -21.53 25.28
C SER A 76 -0.71 -20.69 24.85
N THR A 77 -0.78 -20.11 23.66
CA THR A 77 0.10 -19.01 23.28
C THR A 77 -0.10 -17.86 24.25
N SER A 78 0.96 -17.43 24.94
CA SER A 78 0.92 -16.23 25.77
C SER A 78 0.46 -15.03 24.94
N PRO A 79 -0.39 -14.14 25.46
CA PRO A 79 -0.94 -13.01 24.69
C PRO A 79 0.20 -12.15 24.12
N ALA A 80 0.10 -11.75 22.84
CA ALA A 80 1.15 -10.92 22.25
C ALA A 80 1.27 -9.60 22.99
N ARG A 81 2.51 -9.14 23.15
CA ARG A 81 2.83 -7.96 23.96
C ARG A 81 3.04 -6.76 23.06
N ILE A 82 1.98 -5.97 22.87
CA ILE A 82 2.07 -4.68 22.19
C ILE A 82 2.58 -3.58 23.12
N THR A 83 3.17 -2.56 22.51
CA THR A 83 3.64 -1.36 23.18
C THR A 83 2.93 -0.16 22.56
N ARG A 84 1.83 0.33 23.16
CA ARG A 84 1.01 1.43 22.61
C ARG A 84 1.70 2.79 22.45
N LYS A 85 2.95 2.97 22.90
CA LYS A 85 3.74 4.21 22.74
C LYS A 85 5.19 3.94 22.32
N LEU A 86 5.57 4.40 21.13
CA LEU A 86 6.91 4.25 20.54
C LEU A 86 7.88 5.35 21.03
N SER A 87 8.29 5.29 22.31
CA SER A 87 9.38 6.16 22.80
C SER A 87 10.75 5.64 22.35
N SER A 88 11.74 6.53 22.23
CA SER A 88 13.13 6.19 21.86
C SER A 88 13.70 5.03 22.68
N THR A 89 13.49 5.04 24.01
CA THR A 89 13.91 3.97 24.92
C THR A 89 13.20 2.63 24.65
N LYS A 90 11.91 2.66 24.28
CA LYS A 90 11.13 1.45 23.96
C LYS A 90 11.56 0.86 22.62
N ILE A 91 11.77 1.71 21.60
CA ILE A 91 12.33 1.33 20.29
C ILE A 91 13.72 0.72 20.45
N ALA A 92 14.62 1.39 21.17
CA ALA A 92 15.99 0.90 21.39
C ALA A 92 16.02 -0.47 22.10
N LYS A 93 15.18 -0.68 23.11
CA LYS A 93 15.03 -1.99 23.78
C LYS A 93 14.52 -3.07 22.83
N GLN A 94 13.51 -2.78 22.02
CA GLN A 94 12.95 -3.72 21.06
C GLN A 94 13.97 -4.10 19.96
N LEU A 95 14.73 -3.13 19.43
CA LEU A 95 15.81 -3.37 18.47
C LEU A 95 16.98 -4.17 19.07
N ALA A 96 17.25 -3.99 20.36
CA ALA A 96 18.25 -4.78 21.10
C ALA A 96 17.74 -6.17 21.55
N GLY A 97 16.50 -6.56 21.21
CA GLY A 97 15.90 -7.84 21.63
C GLY A 97 15.58 -7.92 23.13
N LEU A 98 15.58 -6.80 23.85
CA LEU A 98 15.30 -6.74 25.28
C LEU A 98 13.79 -6.81 25.54
N SER A 99 13.38 -7.67 26.48
CA SER A 99 11.96 -7.82 26.83
C SER A 99 11.38 -6.52 27.41
N LEU A 100 10.29 -6.06 26.81
CA LEU A 100 9.49 -4.98 27.35
C LEU A 100 8.49 -5.53 28.36
N ARG A 101 8.27 -4.78 29.45
CA ARG A 101 6.99 -4.85 30.17
C ARG A 101 5.97 -4.13 29.28
N SER A 102 5.01 -4.88 28.77
CA SER A 102 3.79 -4.34 28.15
C SER A 102 2.74 -4.24 29.25
N ASP A 103 2.19 -3.06 29.43
CA ASP A 103 1.07 -2.83 30.36
C ASP A 103 -0.28 -3.12 29.66
N ASP A 104 -0.25 -3.36 28.35
CA ASP A 104 -1.40 -3.59 27.49
C ASP A 104 -1.75 -5.08 27.41
N ILE A 105 -3.00 -5.43 27.71
CA ILE A 105 -3.56 -6.78 27.64
C ILE A 105 -4.18 -6.98 26.25
N MET A 106 -3.83 -8.08 25.58
CA MET A 106 -4.47 -8.54 24.34
C MET A 106 -5.26 -9.80 24.69
N ASP A 107 -6.58 -9.68 24.83
CA ASP A 107 -7.48 -10.70 25.37
C ASP A 107 -8.54 -11.15 24.34
N GLN A 108 -8.30 -10.95 23.05
CA GLN A 108 -9.21 -11.32 21.97
C GLN A 108 -10.63 -10.74 22.15
N GLY A 109 -10.72 -9.56 22.78
CA GLY A 109 -11.96 -8.81 22.95
C GLY A 109 -12.76 -9.15 24.20
N ASP A 110 -12.25 -9.97 25.14
CA ASP A 110 -12.96 -10.28 26.38
C ASP A 110 -13.31 -9.00 27.18
N THR A 111 -12.33 -8.11 27.43
CA THR A 111 -12.58 -6.80 28.06
C THR A 111 -13.47 -5.92 27.19
N ALA A 112 -13.26 -5.93 25.86
CA ALA A 112 -14.06 -5.13 24.93
C ALA A 112 -15.55 -5.50 24.95
N ARG A 113 -15.86 -6.78 25.11
CA ARG A 113 -17.23 -7.31 25.24
C ARG A 113 -17.88 -6.91 26.56
N HIS A 114 -17.14 -6.95 27.67
CA HIS A 114 -17.65 -6.49 28.98
C HIS A 114 -17.91 -4.98 29.02
N GLU A 115 -17.07 -4.19 28.32
CA GLU A 115 -17.20 -2.73 28.22
C GLU A 115 -18.15 -2.28 27.09
N GLY A 116 -18.84 -3.19 26.41
CA GLY A 116 -19.78 -2.86 25.32
C GLY A 116 -19.14 -2.18 24.10
N ARG A 117 -17.81 -2.34 23.91
CA ARG A 117 -17.05 -1.73 22.82
C ARG A 117 -17.16 -2.54 21.53
N PHE A 118 -17.46 -1.90 20.41
CA PHE A 118 -17.48 -2.49 19.07
C PHE A 118 -16.70 -1.65 18.08
N VAL A 119 -16.00 -2.28 17.13
CA VAL A 119 -15.25 -1.59 16.07
C VAL A 119 -15.63 -2.13 14.70
N PHE A 120 -16.12 -1.23 13.85
CA PHE A 120 -16.43 -1.48 12.45
C PHE A 120 -15.39 -0.79 11.55
N GLU A 121 -14.68 -1.53 10.72
CA GLU A 121 -13.64 -0.98 9.82
C GLU A 121 -14.08 -1.07 8.36
N CYS A 122 -14.45 0.07 7.78
CA CYS A 122 -15.03 0.18 6.45
C CYS A 122 -14.00 0.60 5.39
N SER A 123 -13.93 -0.15 4.29
CA SER A 123 -13.14 0.24 3.12
C SER A 123 -13.64 -0.43 1.85
N TRP A 124 -13.43 0.24 0.72
CA TRP A 124 -13.66 -0.32 -0.61
C TRP A 124 -12.81 -1.58 -0.90
N GLU A 125 -11.69 -1.75 -0.20
CA GLU A 125 -10.74 -2.85 -0.39
C GLU A 125 -10.91 -4.04 0.58
N VAL A 126 -11.93 -4.05 1.46
CA VAL A 126 -12.24 -5.22 2.31
C VAL A 126 -12.68 -6.39 1.43
N ALA A 127 -11.99 -7.54 1.53
CA ALA A 127 -12.19 -8.72 0.67
C ALA A 127 -12.17 -8.42 -0.86
N ASN A 128 -11.62 -7.28 -1.28
CA ASN A 128 -11.68 -6.78 -2.65
C ASN A 128 -10.35 -6.14 -3.05
N LYS A 129 -9.42 -6.93 -3.59
CA LYS A 129 -8.07 -6.46 -3.90
C LYS A 129 -8.05 -5.50 -5.10
N VAL A 130 -7.93 -4.20 -4.82
CA VAL A 130 -7.78 -3.13 -5.84
C VAL A 130 -6.37 -2.53 -5.81
N GLY A 131 -5.79 -2.33 -4.62
CA GLY A 131 -4.58 -1.54 -4.44
C GLY A 131 -3.80 -1.89 -3.18
N GLY A 132 -3.28 -0.84 -2.53
CA GLY A 132 -2.42 -0.98 -1.34
C GLY A 132 -3.22 -1.19 -0.06
N ILE A 133 -4.46 -0.70 0.01
CA ILE A 133 -5.24 -0.68 1.25
C ILE A 133 -5.68 -2.09 1.61
N TYR A 134 -6.03 -2.93 0.63
CA TYR A 134 -6.21 -4.38 0.81
C TYR A 134 -5.05 -5.01 1.59
N THR A 135 -3.81 -4.62 1.28
CA THR A 135 -2.62 -5.16 1.96
C THR A 135 -2.55 -4.67 3.40
N VAL A 136 -2.76 -3.37 3.64
CA VAL A 136 -2.78 -2.78 4.99
C VAL A 136 -3.82 -3.50 5.87
N LEU A 137 -5.08 -3.52 5.41
CA LEU A 137 -6.22 -4.17 6.08
C LEU A 137 -5.91 -5.64 6.38
N ARG A 138 -5.47 -6.41 5.36
CA ARG A 138 -5.15 -7.83 5.50
C ARG A 138 -3.99 -8.10 6.46
N THR A 139 -2.95 -7.27 6.50
CA THR A 139 -1.84 -7.46 7.43
C THR A 139 -2.12 -6.94 8.84
N LYS A 140 -3.12 -6.05 9.00
CA LYS A 140 -3.58 -5.51 10.30
C LYS A 140 -4.67 -6.38 10.93
N ALA A 141 -5.41 -7.17 10.14
CA ALA A 141 -6.45 -8.06 10.65
C ALA A 141 -6.01 -8.95 11.84
N PRO A 142 -4.85 -9.65 11.83
CA PRO A 142 -4.43 -10.51 12.95
C PRO A 142 -4.38 -9.78 14.28
N ILE A 143 -3.78 -8.58 14.29
CA ILE A 143 -3.59 -7.81 15.52
C ILE A 143 -4.87 -7.11 15.97
N SER A 144 -5.76 -6.78 15.02
CA SER A 144 -7.08 -6.23 15.31
C SER A 144 -7.95 -7.29 16.02
N THR A 145 -7.92 -8.54 15.54
CA THR A 145 -8.61 -9.66 16.18
C THR A 145 -7.93 -10.16 17.46
N GLU A 146 -6.62 -9.96 17.63
CA GLU A 146 -5.95 -10.29 18.88
C GLU A 146 -6.29 -9.30 20.02
N GLU A 147 -6.59 -8.04 19.69
CA GLU A 147 -7.08 -7.04 20.66
C GLU A 147 -8.60 -7.11 20.88
N LEU A 148 -9.40 -7.33 19.83
CA LEU A 148 -10.87 -7.11 19.86
C LEU A 148 -11.70 -8.36 19.52
N GLY A 149 -11.07 -9.42 19.00
CA GLY A 149 -11.71 -10.66 18.54
C GLY A 149 -13.03 -10.44 17.83
N ASP A 150 -14.11 -10.94 18.43
CA ASP A 150 -15.45 -10.95 17.86
C ASP A 150 -16.22 -9.62 17.97
N GLN A 151 -15.64 -8.62 18.64
CA GLN A 151 -16.12 -7.23 18.68
C GLN A 151 -15.62 -6.38 17.50
N TYR A 152 -14.76 -6.95 16.65
CA TYR A 152 -14.23 -6.32 15.43
C TYR A 152 -14.87 -6.91 14.16
N CYS A 153 -15.33 -6.05 13.26
CA CYS A 153 -15.95 -6.43 12.00
C CYS A 153 -15.55 -5.47 10.87
N MET A 154 -15.31 -5.99 9.66
CA MET A 154 -14.92 -5.19 8.51
C MET A 154 -16.08 -5.05 7.51
N LEU A 155 -16.26 -3.85 6.96
CA LEU A 155 -17.37 -3.49 6.08
C LEU A 155 -16.86 -3.17 4.66
N GLY A 156 -17.47 -3.74 3.61
CA GLY A 156 -17.00 -3.51 2.24
C GLY A 156 -17.97 -3.90 1.13
N PRO A 157 -17.60 -3.67 -0.14
CA PRO A 157 -18.43 -4.03 -1.28
C PRO A 157 -18.44 -5.54 -1.50
N TYR A 158 -19.61 -6.10 -1.83
CA TYR A 158 -19.73 -7.47 -2.28
C TYR A 158 -19.21 -7.60 -3.72
N ASN A 159 -18.29 -8.54 -3.94
CA ASN A 159 -17.85 -8.95 -5.27
C ASN A 159 -17.88 -10.49 -5.33
N GLU A 160 -18.77 -11.04 -6.17
CA GLU A 160 -19.06 -12.47 -6.20
C GLU A 160 -17.81 -13.35 -6.45
N ASP A 161 -16.94 -12.95 -7.39
CA ASP A 161 -15.73 -13.69 -7.73
C ASP A 161 -14.69 -13.68 -6.59
N ARG A 162 -14.64 -12.60 -5.81
CA ARG A 162 -13.74 -12.48 -4.65
C ARG A 162 -14.27 -13.21 -3.45
N VAL A 163 -15.56 -13.06 -3.14
CA VAL A 163 -16.22 -13.70 -1.99
C VAL A 163 -16.09 -15.22 -2.07
N LYS A 164 -16.32 -15.83 -3.24
CA LYS A 164 -16.16 -17.28 -3.45
C LYS A 164 -14.75 -17.83 -3.16
N LEU A 165 -13.72 -16.98 -3.16
CA LEU A 165 -12.32 -17.37 -2.98
C LEU A 165 -11.74 -16.93 -1.62
N GLU A 166 -12.21 -15.80 -1.08
CA GLU A 166 -11.63 -15.17 0.10
C GLU A 166 -12.55 -15.19 1.33
N VAL A 167 -13.83 -15.54 1.23
CA VAL A 167 -14.79 -15.38 2.35
C VAL A 167 -15.56 -16.67 2.62
N GLU A 168 -15.53 -17.10 3.88
CA GLU A 168 -16.42 -18.13 4.40
C GLU A 168 -17.75 -17.48 4.79
N ILE A 169 -18.81 -17.80 4.05
CA ILE A 169 -20.16 -17.28 4.31
C ILE A 169 -20.75 -18.00 5.51
N LEU A 170 -21.23 -17.24 6.50
CA LEU A 170 -21.76 -17.74 7.76
C LEU A 170 -23.07 -17.04 8.11
N GLU A 171 -23.81 -17.60 9.07
CA GLU A 171 -24.90 -16.89 9.75
C GLU A 171 -24.35 -16.05 10.93
N PRO A 172 -24.99 -14.92 11.26
CA PRO A 172 -24.55 -14.05 12.35
C PRO A 172 -24.65 -14.72 13.72
N ASP A 173 -23.56 -14.62 14.49
CA ASP A 173 -23.41 -15.20 15.83
C ASP A 173 -24.00 -14.34 16.96
N ASN A 174 -24.15 -13.04 16.73
CA ASN A 174 -24.71 -12.07 17.66
C ASN A 174 -26.13 -11.65 17.23
N VAL A 175 -27.08 -11.62 18.17
CA VAL A 175 -28.46 -11.14 17.98
C VAL A 175 -28.50 -9.73 17.39
N ALA A 176 -27.62 -8.83 17.83
CA ALA A 176 -27.54 -7.46 17.31
C ALA A 176 -27.09 -7.41 15.84
N MET A 177 -26.11 -8.24 15.48
CA MET A 177 -25.65 -8.41 14.09
C MET A 177 -26.77 -9.01 13.24
N LYS A 178 -27.48 -10.01 13.76
CA LYS A 178 -28.61 -10.65 13.08
C LYS A 178 -29.73 -9.64 12.79
N TYR A 179 -30.19 -8.90 13.80
CA TYR A 179 -31.20 -7.85 13.64
C TYR A 179 -30.81 -6.80 12.59
N ALA A 180 -29.58 -6.28 12.64
CA ALA A 180 -29.10 -5.29 11.68
C ALA A 180 -29.08 -5.84 10.24
N LEU A 181 -28.62 -7.09 10.05
CA LEU A 181 -28.59 -7.74 8.74
C LEU A 181 -29.99 -8.08 8.22
N GLU A 182 -30.90 -8.53 9.08
CA GLU A 182 -32.29 -8.80 8.72
C GLU A 182 -33.00 -7.51 8.27
N HIS A 183 -32.85 -6.41 9.00
CA HIS A 183 -33.47 -5.14 8.60
C HIS A 183 -32.91 -4.54 7.30
N VAL A 184 -31.61 -4.72 7.04
CA VAL A 184 -31.00 -4.36 5.75
C VAL A 184 -31.60 -5.21 4.62
N ARG A 185 -31.91 -6.49 4.86
CA ARG A 185 -32.57 -7.39 3.90
C ARG A 185 -34.05 -7.05 3.71
N GLU A 186 -34.77 -6.66 4.76
CA GLU A 186 -36.16 -6.15 4.71
C GLU A 186 -36.27 -4.90 3.83
N CYS A 187 -35.25 -4.05 3.80
CA CYS A 187 -35.15 -2.91 2.89
C CYS A 187 -34.95 -3.29 1.40
N GLY A 188 -34.86 -4.59 1.08
CA GLY A 188 -34.61 -5.12 -0.26
C GLY A 188 -33.12 -5.21 -0.63
N PHE A 189 -32.21 -4.95 0.31
CA PHE A 189 -30.78 -4.94 0.04
C PHE A 189 -30.14 -6.30 0.31
N LYS A 190 -29.25 -6.73 -0.58
CA LYS A 190 -28.49 -7.97 -0.43
C LYS A 190 -27.21 -7.69 0.36
N VAL A 191 -27.03 -8.44 1.43
CA VAL A 191 -25.88 -8.35 2.33
C VAL A 191 -25.42 -9.74 2.78
N VAL A 192 -24.12 -9.97 2.68
CA VAL A 192 -23.46 -11.23 3.03
C VAL A 192 -22.66 -11.03 4.31
N TYR A 193 -22.85 -11.93 5.27
CA TYR A 193 -22.03 -12.02 6.49
C TYR A 193 -21.10 -13.22 6.38
N GLY A 194 -19.93 -13.13 7.01
CA GLY A 194 -18.95 -14.21 6.97
C GLY A 194 -17.66 -13.88 7.71
N ARG A 195 -16.61 -14.66 7.43
CA ARG A 195 -15.24 -14.44 7.91
C ARG A 195 -14.28 -14.36 6.73
N TRP A 196 -13.32 -13.45 6.77
CA TRP A 196 -12.29 -13.33 5.73
C TRP A 196 -11.22 -14.40 5.96
N LEU A 197 -10.95 -15.24 4.95
CA LEU A 197 -9.99 -16.35 4.94
C LEU A 197 -8.54 -15.85 4.86
N ILE A 198 -8.13 -15.12 5.91
CA ILE A 198 -6.81 -14.54 6.09
C ILE A 198 -6.33 -14.76 7.53
N ASP A 199 -5.04 -14.53 7.77
CA ASP A 199 -4.47 -14.48 9.12
C ASP A 199 -5.32 -13.54 9.99
N GLY A 200 -5.80 -14.01 11.15
CA GLY A 200 -6.70 -13.29 12.06
C GLY A 200 -8.19 -13.67 11.94
N TYR A 201 -8.65 -14.18 10.79
CA TYR A 201 -10.03 -14.64 10.58
C TYR A 201 -11.13 -13.64 11.05
N PRO A 202 -11.07 -12.35 10.62
CA PRO A 202 -12.00 -11.32 11.08
C PRO A 202 -13.40 -11.51 10.49
N LYS A 203 -14.43 -11.04 11.23
CA LYS A 203 -15.81 -10.93 10.73
C LYS A 203 -15.89 -9.92 9.59
N VAL A 204 -16.70 -10.22 8.58
CA VAL A 204 -16.98 -9.30 7.47
C VAL A 204 -18.48 -9.17 7.18
N VAL A 205 -18.90 -7.98 6.79
CA VAL A 205 -20.23 -7.69 6.21
C VAL A 205 -20.01 -7.04 4.85
N LEU A 206 -20.54 -7.67 3.80
CA LEU A 206 -20.31 -7.27 2.41
C LEU A 206 -21.63 -6.91 1.72
N PHE A 207 -21.66 -5.71 1.16
CA PHE A 207 -22.87 -5.05 0.64
C PHE A 207 -22.94 -5.12 -0.89
N ASP A 208 -23.99 -5.72 -1.45
CA ASP A 208 -24.22 -5.73 -2.90
C ASP A 208 -24.83 -4.41 -3.38
N ILE A 209 -23.98 -3.58 -3.96
CA ILE A 209 -24.31 -2.29 -4.59
C ILE A 209 -25.44 -2.45 -5.63
N GLY A 210 -25.48 -3.56 -6.37
CA GLY A 210 -26.50 -3.80 -7.38
C GLY A 210 -27.92 -3.88 -6.81
N SER A 211 -28.08 -4.45 -5.60
CA SER A 211 -29.37 -4.57 -4.92
C SER A 211 -29.99 -3.23 -4.49
N ALA A 212 -29.16 -2.19 -4.33
CA ALA A 212 -29.57 -0.88 -3.85
C ALA A 212 -29.51 0.22 -4.93
N ALA A 213 -29.12 -0.11 -6.16
CA ALA A 213 -28.96 0.88 -7.25
C ALA A 213 -30.23 1.71 -7.54
N TRP A 214 -31.41 1.14 -7.33
CA TRP A 214 -32.70 1.82 -7.47
C TRP A 214 -32.95 2.95 -6.45
N LYS A 215 -32.16 3.02 -5.36
CA LYS A 215 -32.17 4.10 -4.38
C LYS A 215 -31.24 5.27 -4.74
N LEU A 216 -30.38 5.13 -5.74
CA LEU A 216 -29.29 6.08 -6.02
C LEU A 216 -29.78 7.53 -6.13
N ASP A 217 -30.86 7.80 -6.88
CA ASP A 217 -31.34 9.18 -7.08
C ASP A 217 -31.94 9.78 -5.79
N GLN A 218 -32.62 8.97 -4.97
CA GLN A 218 -33.10 9.38 -3.65
C GLN A 218 -31.91 9.76 -2.74
N TRP A 219 -30.88 8.92 -2.70
CA TRP A 219 -29.71 9.12 -1.83
C TRP A 219 -28.79 10.26 -2.32
N LYS A 220 -28.66 10.45 -3.63
CA LYS A 220 -28.04 11.66 -4.21
C LYS A 220 -28.79 12.92 -3.80
N HIS A 221 -30.12 12.92 -3.90
CA HIS A 221 -30.94 14.06 -3.49
C HIS A 221 -30.80 14.35 -1.99
N GLU A 222 -30.85 13.31 -1.14
CA GLU A 222 -30.68 13.44 0.31
C GLU A 222 -29.30 14.03 0.66
N MET A 223 -28.22 13.44 0.15
CA MET A 223 -26.86 13.95 0.39
C MET A 223 -26.69 15.38 -0.14
N TRP A 224 -27.17 15.69 -1.35
CA TRP A 224 -27.16 17.04 -1.90
C TRP A 224 -27.92 18.04 -1.02
N SER A 225 -29.10 17.65 -0.51
CA SER A 225 -29.97 18.54 0.26
C SER A 225 -29.28 19.10 1.51
N VAL A 226 -28.43 18.31 2.16
CA VAL A 226 -27.70 18.70 3.37
C VAL A 226 -26.28 19.20 3.07
N THR A 227 -25.51 18.46 2.27
CA THR A 227 -24.06 18.72 2.06
C THR A 227 -23.75 19.70 0.92
N LYS A 228 -24.69 19.91 0.00
CA LYS A 228 -24.47 20.60 -1.29
C LYS A 228 -23.36 19.97 -2.15
N VAL A 229 -23.06 18.67 -1.97
CA VAL A 229 -22.15 17.90 -2.83
C VAL A 229 -22.96 17.15 -3.88
N GLY A 230 -22.80 17.54 -5.16
CA GLY A 230 -23.53 16.95 -6.28
C GLY A 230 -22.71 15.84 -6.95
N ILE A 231 -23.35 14.72 -7.29
CA ILE A 231 -22.67 13.54 -7.87
C ILE A 231 -23.07 13.38 -9.35
N PRO A 232 -22.14 13.56 -10.31
CA PRO A 232 -22.42 13.39 -11.74
C PRO A 232 -23.02 12.02 -12.05
N TRP A 233 -23.94 11.96 -13.02
CA TRP A 233 -24.62 10.70 -13.38
C TRP A 233 -23.66 9.67 -13.99
N HIS A 234 -22.66 10.13 -14.76
CA HIS A 234 -21.73 9.28 -15.51
C HIS A 234 -20.55 8.75 -14.66
N ASP A 235 -20.29 9.32 -13.47
CA ASP A 235 -19.24 8.82 -12.58
C ASP A 235 -19.73 7.61 -11.80
N ARG A 236 -19.57 6.43 -12.40
CA ARG A 236 -19.95 5.16 -11.81
C ARG A 236 -19.24 4.89 -10.48
N GLU A 237 -17.96 5.22 -10.34
CA GLU A 237 -17.23 4.98 -9.08
C GLU A 237 -17.85 5.82 -7.96
N ALA A 238 -18.12 7.11 -8.21
CA ALA A 238 -18.78 7.95 -7.23
C ALA A 238 -20.22 7.46 -6.92
N ASN A 239 -20.99 7.03 -7.93
CA ASN A 239 -22.33 6.45 -7.73
C ASN A 239 -22.28 5.21 -6.83
N ASP A 240 -21.37 4.28 -7.11
CA ASP A 240 -21.21 3.03 -6.36
C ASP A 240 -20.75 3.32 -4.91
N CYS A 241 -19.90 4.33 -4.70
CA CYS A 241 -19.47 4.81 -3.37
C CYS A 241 -20.62 5.42 -2.55
N ILE A 242 -21.56 6.13 -3.18
CA ILE A 242 -22.76 6.64 -2.52
C ILE A 242 -23.64 5.48 -2.05
N ILE A 243 -23.91 4.51 -2.95
CA ILE A 243 -24.76 3.35 -2.65
C ILE A 243 -24.23 2.57 -1.44
N ILE A 244 -22.95 2.18 -1.45
CA ILE A 244 -22.35 1.46 -0.32
C ILE A 244 -22.34 2.32 0.96
N GLY A 245 -22.07 3.62 0.85
CA GLY A 245 -22.07 4.53 2.00
C GLY A 245 -23.41 4.55 2.73
N PHE A 246 -24.51 4.70 1.99
CA PHE A 246 -25.85 4.65 2.57
C PHE A 246 -26.19 3.27 3.14
N MET A 247 -25.86 2.17 2.44
CA MET A 247 -26.06 0.81 2.98
C MET A 247 -25.30 0.58 4.30
N VAL A 248 -24.06 1.05 4.39
CA VAL A 248 -23.23 1.00 5.61
C VAL A 248 -23.82 1.86 6.73
N ALA A 249 -24.26 3.09 6.43
CA ALA A 249 -24.89 3.95 7.43
C ALA A 249 -26.20 3.37 7.98
N ILE A 250 -27.03 2.73 7.13
CA ILE A 250 -28.26 2.04 7.54
C ILE A 250 -27.92 0.84 8.44
N PHE A 251 -26.95 0.03 8.04
CA PHE A 251 -26.48 -1.09 8.87
C PHE A 251 -25.96 -0.62 10.24
N LEU A 252 -25.12 0.41 10.27
CA LEU A 252 -24.57 0.98 11.51
C LEU A 252 -25.67 1.57 12.41
N GLN A 253 -26.67 2.26 11.82
CA GLN A 253 -27.84 2.74 12.54
C GLN A 253 -28.60 1.58 13.20
N LYS A 254 -28.93 0.54 12.43
CA LYS A 254 -29.74 -0.59 12.94
C LYS A 254 -28.98 -1.45 13.93
N PHE A 255 -27.66 -1.58 13.78
CA PHE A 255 -26.82 -2.18 14.80
C PHE A 255 -26.82 -1.36 16.09
N ALA A 256 -26.63 -0.04 16.02
CA ALA A 256 -26.64 0.82 17.20
C ALA A 256 -28.01 0.83 17.92
N GLU A 257 -29.12 0.85 17.17
CA GLU A 257 -30.48 0.72 17.72
C GLU A 257 -30.69 -0.61 18.47
N ALA A 258 -30.19 -1.73 17.91
CA ALA A 258 -30.37 -3.07 18.48
C ALA A 258 -29.72 -3.26 19.87
N ILE A 259 -28.67 -2.49 20.17
CA ILE A 259 -27.94 -2.54 21.45
C ILE A 259 -28.02 -1.24 22.24
N ALA A 260 -28.91 -0.31 21.89
CA ALA A 260 -29.03 0.99 22.55
C ALA A 260 -29.29 0.89 24.07
N SER A 261 -29.94 -0.17 24.54
CA SER A 261 -30.20 -0.44 25.96
C SER A 261 -28.95 -0.79 26.78
N THR A 262 -27.81 -1.06 26.15
CA THR A 262 -26.55 -1.40 26.83
C THR A 262 -25.53 -0.26 26.81
N GLU A 263 -25.93 0.96 26.42
CA GLU A 263 -25.06 2.15 26.26
C GLU A 263 -23.75 1.86 25.51
N PRO A 264 -23.81 1.31 24.28
CA PRO A 264 -22.67 0.68 23.62
C PRO A 264 -21.67 1.71 23.07
N LEU A 265 -20.38 1.37 23.13
CA LEU A 265 -19.28 2.21 22.69
C LEU A 265 -18.83 1.78 21.28
N ILE A 266 -19.55 2.26 20.27
CA ILE A 266 -19.33 1.88 18.87
C ILE A 266 -18.34 2.85 18.20
N VAL A 267 -17.31 2.31 17.55
CA VAL A 267 -16.41 3.03 16.65
C VAL A 267 -16.62 2.55 15.22
N ALA A 268 -16.80 3.46 14.27
CA ALA A 268 -16.77 3.17 12.84
C ALA A 268 -15.60 3.92 12.18
N HIS A 269 -14.66 3.15 11.63
CA HIS A 269 -13.40 3.61 11.05
C HIS A 269 -13.44 3.45 9.53
N PHE A 270 -13.38 4.55 8.81
CA PHE A 270 -13.51 4.61 7.35
C PHE A 270 -12.15 4.91 6.70
N HIS A 271 -11.82 4.15 5.65
CA HIS A 271 -10.60 4.35 4.86
C HIS A 271 -10.92 4.85 3.45
N GLU A 272 -10.27 5.95 3.06
CA GLU A 272 -10.41 6.64 1.77
C GLU A 272 -11.80 7.17 1.42
N TRP A 273 -11.82 8.12 0.47
CA TRP A 273 -13.02 8.79 -0.01
C TRP A 273 -14.09 7.82 -0.58
N GLN A 274 -13.72 6.62 -1.03
CA GLN A 274 -14.72 5.63 -1.49
C GLN A 274 -15.64 5.11 -0.38
N SER A 275 -15.19 5.13 0.90
CA SER A 275 -16.04 4.74 2.04
C SER A 275 -16.65 5.94 2.78
N ALA A 276 -16.15 7.15 2.51
CA ALA A 276 -16.52 8.40 3.18
C ALA A 276 -18.02 8.71 3.21
N ALA A 277 -18.79 8.31 2.20
CA ALA A 277 -20.24 8.52 2.18
C ALA A 277 -20.95 7.89 3.41
N GLY A 278 -20.48 6.73 3.89
CA GLY A 278 -21.04 6.11 5.10
C GLY A 278 -20.71 6.88 6.38
N LEU A 279 -19.52 7.47 6.46
CA LEU A 279 -19.14 8.36 7.57
C LEU A 279 -20.00 9.63 7.57
N ILE A 280 -20.11 10.27 6.40
CA ILE A 280 -20.89 11.50 6.21
C ILE A 280 -22.34 11.27 6.66
N MET A 281 -23.01 10.24 6.13
CA MET A 281 -24.40 9.96 6.49
C MET A 281 -24.55 9.57 7.97
N SER A 282 -23.62 8.79 8.54
CA SER A 282 -23.61 8.47 9.98
C SER A 282 -23.53 9.72 10.86
N ARG A 283 -22.74 10.72 10.46
CA ARG A 283 -22.63 12.01 11.17
C ARG A 283 -23.90 12.86 11.02
N LEU A 284 -24.47 12.92 9.82
CA LEU A 284 -25.65 13.73 9.49
C LEU A 284 -26.94 13.18 10.12
N TRP A 285 -27.11 11.85 10.14
CA TRP A 285 -28.19 11.17 10.86
C TRP A 285 -28.00 11.17 12.39
N LYS A 286 -26.91 11.75 12.89
CA LYS A 286 -26.57 11.87 14.32
C LYS A 286 -26.56 10.51 15.04
N LEU A 287 -26.03 9.47 14.39
CA LEU A 287 -25.89 8.16 15.00
C LEU A 287 -24.97 8.25 16.22
N ASN A 288 -25.28 7.49 17.28
CA ASN A 288 -24.46 7.43 18.50
C ASN A 288 -23.22 6.54 18.29
N ILE A 289 -22.33 6.98 17.40
CA ILE A 289 -21.16 6.23 16.91
C ILE A 289 -19.98 7.18 16.81
N SER A 290 -18.83 6.77 17.35
CA SER A 290 -17.55 7.47 17.17
C SER A 290 -17.02 7.21 15.77
N LEU A 291 -16.58 8.25 15.06
CA LEU A 291 -16.23 8.19 13.64
C LEU A 291 -14.76 8.51 13.44
N VAL A 292 -14.01 7.59 12.82
CA VAL A 292 -12.60 7.77 12.46
C VAL A 292 -12.48 7.78 10.93
N PHE A 293 -11.70 8.72 10.37
CA PHE A 293 -11.38 8.75 8.95
C PHE A 293 -9.88 8.68 8.71
N THR A 294 -9.42 7.80 7.83
CA THR A 294 -8.02 7.72 7.40
C THR A 294 -7.90 7.90 5.89
N THR A 295 -7.15 8.91 5.47
CA THR A 295 -6.63 9.00 4.09
C THR A 295 -5.22 8.40 4.01
N HIS A 296 -4.99 7.56 3.00
CA HIS A 296 -3.71 6.97 2.65
C HIS A 296 -2.96 7.85 1.63
N ALA A 297 -3.69 8.63 0.82
CA ALA A 297 -3.15 9.71 -0.01
C ALA A 297 -4.25 10.70 -0.39
N THR A 298 -3.96 12.00 -0.36
CA THR A 298 -4.93 13.02 -0.77
C THR A 298 -5.29 12.88 -2.26
N LEU A 299 -6.58 13.03 -2.60
CA LEU A 299 -7.03 12.90 -4.00
C LEU A 299 -6.37 13.95 -4.89
N LEU A 300 -6.36 15.21 -4.45
CA LEU A 300 -5.73 16.32 -5.18
C LEU A 300 -4.21 16.13 -5.30
N GLY A 301 -3.51 15.81 -4.21
CA GLY A 301 -2.05 15.65 -4.23
C GLY A 301 -1.59 14.57 -5.22
N ARG A 302 -2.37 13.48 -5.36
CA ARG A 302 -2.12 12.45 -6.38
C ARG A 302 -2.19 13.02 -7.81
N HIS A 303 -3.18 13.85 -8.12
CA HIS A 303 -3.36 14.41 -9.46
C HIS A 303 -2.37 15.53 -9.78
N LEU A 304 -2.02 16.35 -8.79
CA LEU A 304 -1.08 17.47 -8.94
C LEU A 304 0.33 16.99 -9.24
N CYS A 305 0.87 16.03 -8.47
CA CYS A 305 2.17 15.43 -8.76
C CYS A 305 2.20 14.71 -10.12
N ALA A 306 1.12 14.00 -10.49
CA ALA A 306 1.02 13.37 -11.80
C ALA A 306 0.97 14.39 -12.97
N GLY A 307 0.48 15.60 -12.71
CA GLY A 307 0.52 16.73 -13.64
C GLY A 307 1.86 17.49 -13.69
N GLY A 308 2.89 17.03 -12.97
CA GLY A 308 4.20 17.68 -12.93
C GLY A 308 4.26 18.96 -12.11
N VAL A 309 3.25 19.23 -11.26
CA VAL A 309 3.25 20.39 -10.35
C VAL A 309 4.26 20.16 -9.23
N ASP A 310 5.08 21.18 -8.94
CA ASP A 310 5.91 21.24 -7.74
C ASP A 310 5.03 21.45 -6.50
N LEU A 311 4.46 20.35 -6.02
CA LEU A 311 3.43 20.31 -4.98
C LEU A 311 3.93 20.92 -3.67
N TYR A 312 5.02 20.37 -3.12
CA TYR A 312 5.44 20.65 -1.74
C TYR A 312 5.93 22.09 -1.53
N ASN A 313 6.55 22.70 -2.53
CA ASN A 313 6.98 24.11 -2.45
C ASN A 313 5.82 25.10 -2.63
N ASN A 314 4.65 24.66 -3.11
CA ASN A 314 3.52 25.53 -3.44
C ASN A 314 2.21 25.18 -2.70
N LEU A 315 2.21 24.25 -1.74
CA LEU A 315 1.00 23.78 -1.03
C LEU A 315 0.05 24.91 -0.56
N SER A 316 0.59 25.99 -0.03
CA SER A 316 -0.19 27.15 0.47
C SER A 316 -0.74 28.09 -0.60
N ARG A 317 -0.39 27.89 -1.88
CA ARG A 317 -0.79 28.71 -3.04
C ARG A 317 -1.77 28.00 -3.97
N ILE A 318 -2.17 26.78 -3.64
CA ILE A 318 -3.01 25.94 -4.50
C ILE A 318 -4.48 26.28 -4.27
N ASP A 319 -5.16 26.72 -5.33
CA ASP A 319 -6.62 26.86 -5.35
C ASP A 319 -7.24 25.46 -5.51
N VAL A 320 -7.52 24.83 -4.38
CA VAL A 320 -8.02 23.45 -4.30
C VAL A 320 -9.32 23.23 -5.08
N ASP A 321 -10.21 24.22 -5.09
CA ASP A 321 -11.51 24.13 -5.71
C ASP A 321 -11.39 24.26 -7.24
N ARG A 322 -10.54 25.19 -7.73
CA ARG A 322 -10.19 25.29 -9.16
C ARG A 322 -9.47 24.04 -9.66
N GLU A 323 -8.41 23.59 -8.98
CA GLU A 323 -7.62 22.44 -9.43
C GLU A 323 -8.45 21.13 -9.46
N ALA A 324 -9.43 20.97 -8.56
CA ALA A 324 -10.36 19.85 -8.57
C ALA A 324 -11.43 19.98 -9.67
N GLY A 325 -11.91 21.20 -9.94
CA GLY A 325 -12.86 21.51 -11.01
C GLY A 325 -12.28 21.28 -12.41
N GLU A 326 -11.10 21.82 -12.70
CA GLU A 326 -10.40 21.65 -13.99
C GLU A 326 -10.15 20.18 -14.33
N ARG A 327 -9.93 19.33 -13.31
CA ARG A 327 -9.68 17.89 -13.47
C ARG A 327 -10.95 17.03 -13.39
N GLN A 328 -12.14 17.64 -13.29
CA GLN A 328 -13.43 16.95 -13.21
C GLN A 328 -13.54 15.96 -12.04
N ILE A 329 -12.86 16.26 -10.92
CA ILE A 329 -12.87 15.45 -9.68
C ILE A 329 -13.45 16.20 -8.48
N TYR A 330 -14.03 17.38 -8.70
CA TYR A 330 -14.55 18.28 -7.65
C TYR A 330 -15.50 17.58 -6.68
N HIS A 331 -16.46 16.78 -7.16
CA HIS A 331 -17.38 16.02 -6.32
C HIS A 331 -16.68 14.98 -5.43
N ARG A 332 -15.66 14.28 -5.96
CA ARG A 332 -14.86 13.30 -5.21
C ARG A 332 -14.01 13.99 -4.13
N TYR A 333 -13.42 15.14 -4.48
CA TYR A 333 -12.69 16.00 -3.56
C TYR A 333 -13.60 16.53 -2.44
N CYS A 334 -14.82 16.97 -2.76
CA CYS A 334 -15.79 17.39 -1.76
C CYS A 334 -16.22 16.24 -0.84
N ILE A 335 -16.36 15.00 -1.32
CA ILE A 335 -16.59 13.82 -0.48
C ILE A 335 -15.41 13.60 0.49
N GLU A 336 -14.17 13.60 -0.02
CA GLU A 336 -12.96 13.43 0.79
C GLU A 336 -12.89 14.50 1.90
N ARG A 337 -13.01 15.78 1.52
CA ARG A 337 -12.98 16.93 2.43
C ARG A 337 -14.13 16.88 3.45
N ALA A 338 -15.35 16.55 3.02
CA ALA A 338 -16.49 16.45 3.92
C ALA A 338 -16.26 15.36 5.00
N ALA A 339 -15.75 14.19 4.64
CA ALA A 339 -15.45 13.15 5.64
C ALA A 339 -14.31 13.55 6.59
N VAL A 340 -13.27 14.22 6.11
CA VAL A 340 -12.21 14.77 6.96
C VAL A 340 -12.76 15.72 8.03
N HIS A 341 -13.71 16.60 7.68
CA HIS A 341 -14.28 17.57 8.63
C HIS A 341 -15.40 16.98 9.51
N LEU A 342 -16.13 15.96 9.02
CA LEU A 342 -17.22 15.32 9.76
C LEU A 342 -16.78 14.16 10.67
N ALA A 343 -15.55 13.65 10.50
CA ALA A 343 -14.96 12.65 11.39
C ALA A 343 -14.69 13.23 12.79
N HIS A 344 -14.88 12.42 13.83
CA HIS A 344 -14.44 12.79 15.19
C HIS A 344 -12.91 12.80 15.24
N VAL A 345 -12.27 11.74 14.74
CA VAL A 345 -10.81 11.62 14.64
C VAL A 345 -10.40 11.48 13.17
N PHE A 346 -9.48 12.33 12.72
CA PHE A 346 -8.88 12.27 11.39
C PHE A 346 -7.43 11.79 11.49
N THR A 347 -7.04 10.84 10.65
CA THR A 347 -5.67 10.31 10.61
C THR A 347 -5.10 10.26 9.19
N THR A 348 -3.77 10.28 9.10
CA THR A 348 -3.03 9.98 7.86
C THR A 348 -1.98 8.90 8.11
N VAL A 349 -1.61 8.18 7.06
CA VAL A 349 -0.59 7.11 7.16
C VAL A 349 0.86 7.62 7.17
N SER A 350 1.08 8.92 7.00
CA SER A 350 2.41 9.53 7.09
C SER A 350 2.35 11.02 7.39
N GLU A 351 3.44 11.55 7.95
CA GLU A 351 3.61 12.99 8.23
C GLU A 351 3.48 13.84 6.96
N ILE A 352 4.11 13.42 5.85
CA ILE A 352 4.04 14.17 4.58
C ILE A 352 2.61 14.18 4.00
N THR A 353 1.84 13.09 4.15
CA THR A 353 0.41 13.08 3.80
C THR A 353 -0.43 13.89 4.80
N GLY A 354 0.02 14.04 6.05
CA GLY A 354 -0.56 14.98 7.01
C GLY A 354 -0.40 16.43 6.57
N LEU A 355 0.80 16.80 6.09
CA LEU A 355 1.08 18.11 5.52
C LEU A 355 0.28 18.39 4.23
N GLU A 356 0.16 17.39 3.34
CA GLU A 356 -0.75 17.44 2.18
C GLU A 356 -2.20 17.73 2.65
N ALA A 357 -2.72 16.98 3.62
CA ALA A 357 -4.10 17.10 4.10
C ALA A 357 -4.38 18.42 4.82
N GLU A 358 -3.43 18.94 5.60
CA GLU A 358 -3.55 20.23 6.29
C GLU A 358 -3.83 21.37 5.30
N HIS A 359 -3.16 21.37 4.14
CA HIS A 359 -3.33 22.39 3.10
C HIS A 359 -4.47 22.09 2.11
N LEU A 360 -4.56 20.85 1.61
CA LEU A 360 -5.49 20.50 0.54
C LEU A 360 -6.91 20.19 1.04
N LEU A 361 -7.03 19.65 2.26
CA LEU A 361 -8.30 19.27 2.88
C LEU A 361 -8.69 20.22 4.04
N GLY A 362 -7.76 21.05 4.51
CA GLY A 362 -8.04 22.10 5.50
C GLY A 362 -8.21 21.59 6.93
N ARG A 363 -7.69 20.40 7.25
CA ARG A 363 -7.63 19.85 8.62
C ARG A 363 -6.31 19.09 8.78
N LYS A 364 -5.59 19.37 9.86
CA LYS A 364 -4.43 18.60 10.28
C LYS A 364 -4.87 17.26 10.89
N PRO A 365 -4.20 16.12 10.62
CA PRO A 365 -4.52 14.86 11.28
C PRO A 365 -4.26 14.92 12.79
N ASP A 366 -5.17 14.33 13.55
CA ASP A 366 -5.08 14.21 15.00
C ASP A 366 -4.03 13.14 15.40
N ILE A 367 -3.91 12.08 14.60
CA ILE A 367 -3.00 10.94 14.82
C ILE A 367 -2.36 10.52 13.49
N LEU A 368 -1.09 10.10 13.52
CA LEU A 368 -0.44 9.40 12.40
C LEU A 368 -0.56 7.89 12.59
N THR A 369 -1.08 7.19 11.60
CA THR A 369 -1.32 5.73 11.61
C THR A 369 -0.45 5.04 10.54
N PRO A 370 0.88 4.92 10.76
CA PRO A 370 1.80 4.39 9.76
C PRO A 370 1.54 2.91 9.43
N ASN A 371 1.72 2.55 8.16
CA ASN A 371 1.45 1.21 7.66
C ASN A 371 2.45 0.19 8.22
N GLY A 372 1.97 -0.69 9.10
CA GLY A 372 2.72 -1.84 9.61
C GLY A 372 2.78 -3.01 8.63
N LEU A 373 3.62 -4.01 8.94
CA LEU A 373 3.77 -5.26 8.19
C LEU A 373 3.93 -6.44 9.16
N ASN A 374 3.46 -7.63 8.77
CA ASN A 374 3.72 -8.85 9.52
C ASN A 374 5.16 -9.36 9.24
N VAL A 375 6.06 -9.10 10.20
CA VAL A 375 7.51 -9.40 10.09
C VAL A 375 7.80 -10.91 10.14
N VAL A 376 6.90 -11.74 10.69
CA VAL A 376 7.12 -13.20 10.83
C VAL A 376 7.36 -13.86 9.47
N LYS A 377 6.75 -13.33 8.40
CA LYS A 377 6.92 -13.83 7.02
C LYS A 377 8.33 -13.64 6.45
N PHE A 378 9.23 -12.95 7.16
CA PHE A 378 10.60 -12.67 6.74
C PHE A 378 11.66 -12.99 7.82
N SER A 379 11.25 -13.51 8.99
CA SER A 379 12.07 -13.53 10.21
C SER A 379 13.08 -14.70 10.32
N ALA A 380 13.75 -15.04 9.22
CA ALA A 380 14.75 -16.10 9.17
C ALA A 380 16.15 -15.55 9.55
N LEU A 381 16.39 -15.26 10.84
CA LEU A 381 17.50 -14.40 11.32
C LEU A 381 18.94 -14.77 10.91
N HIS A 382 19.21 -16.01 10.48
CA HIS A 382 20.49 -16.42 9.90
C HIS A 382 20.32 -16.91 8.45
N GLU A 383 19.20 -17.58 8.17
CA GLU A 383 18.84 -18.03 6.83
C GLU A 383 18.65 -16.86 5.84
N PHE A 384 18.33 -15.63 6.25
CA PHE A 384 18.25 -14.49 5.34
C PHE A 384 19.58 -14.18 4.63
N GLN A 385 20.73 -14.42 5.29
CA GLN A 385 22.05 -14.27 4.67
C GLN A 385 22.32 -15.40 3.66
N ASN A 386 21.88 -16.63 3.97
CA ASN A 386 21.96 -17.75 3.04
C ASN A 386 21.05 -17.52 1.82
N LEU A 387 19.81 -17.06 2.04
CA LEU A 387 18.86 -16.67 1.00
C LEU A 387 19.38 -15.50 0.17
N HIS A 388 20.09 -14.53 0.77
CA HIS A 388 20.77 -13.46 0.03
C HIS A 388 21.83 -14.04 -0.91
N ALA A 389 22.71 -14.94 -0.43
CA ALA A 389 23.72 -15.58 -1.28
C ALA A 389 23.08 -16.40 -2.42
N ILE A 390 22.03 -17.18 -2.12
CA ILE A 390 21.27 -17.98 -3.11
C ILE A 390 20.55 -17.08 -4.12
N ALA A 391 20.01 -15.93 -3.69
CA ALA A 391 19.43 -14.92 -4.58
C ALA A 391 20.51 -14.31 -5.49
N LYS A 392 21.65 -13.91 -4.91
CA LYS A 392 22.75 -13.26 -5.61
C LYS A 392 23.30 -14.16 -6.71
N GLU A 393 23.43 -15.47 -6.47
CA GLU A 393 23.91 -16.40 -7.49
C GLU A 393 22.93 -16.56 -8.67
N LYS A 394 21.61 -16.53 -8.43
CA LYS A 394 20.62 -16.50 -9.52
C LYS A 394 20.70 -15.20 -10.34
N ILE A 395 21.07 -14.09 -9.70
CA ILE A 395 21.36 -12.83 -10.40
C ILE A 395 22.69 -12.93 -11.17
N HIS A 396 23.72 -13.59 -10.60
CA HIS A 396 24.96 -13.87 -11.31
C HIS A 396 24.70 -14.65 -12.61
N ASP A 397 23.89 -15.72 -12.57
CA ASP A 397 23.51 -16.48 -13.77
C ASP A 397 22.82 -15.62 -14.84
N PHE A 398 21.86 -14.78 -14.42
CA PHE A 398 21.22 -13.83 -15.33
C PHE A 398 22.24 -12.86 -15.96
N ILE A 399 23.17 -12.31 -15.16
CA ILE A 399 24.20 -11.37 -15.62
C ILE A 399 25.19 -12.05 -16.56
N ARG A 400 25.62 -13.30 -16.30
CA ARG A 400 26.46 -14.10 -17.20
C ARG A 400 25.82 -14.26 -18.58
N GLY A 401 24.51 -14.52 -18.63
CA GLY A 401 23.75 -14.60 -19.88
C GLY A 401 23.56 -13.25 -20.56
N HIS A 402 23.18 -12.22 -19.80
CA HIS A 402 22.89 -10.88 -20.32
C HIS A 402 24.13 -10.16 -20.86
N PHE A 403 25.30 -10.37 -20.23
CA PHE A 403 26.60 -9.84 -20.65
C PHE A 403 27.46 -10.89 -21.38
N TYR A 404 26.84 -11.88 -22.04
CA TYR A 404 27.60 -12.88 -22.80
C TYR A 404 28.52 -12.22 -23.84
N GLY A 405 29.76 -12.72 -23.94
CA GLY A 405 30.83 -12.12 -24.76
C GLY A 405 31.35 -10.75 -24.28
N ASN A 406 30.77 -10.17 -23.23
CA ASN A 406 31.10 -8.84 -22.68
C ASN A 406 31.27 -8.87 -21.14
N LEU A 407 31.40 -10.06 -20.53
CA LEU A 407 31.58 -10.23 -19.09
C LEU A 407 33.04 -9.93 -18.71
N ASN A 408 33.35 -8.64 -18.67
CA ASN A 408 34.67 -8.09 -18.46
C ASN A 408 34.94 -7.67 -17.00
N PHE A 409 34.01 -7.91 -16.08
CA PHE A 409 34.06 -7.50 -14.66
C PHE A 409 33.87 -8.66 -13.68
N ASP A 410 34.38 -8.47 -12.45
CA ASP A 410 34.30 -9.43 -11.36
C ASP A 410 32.94 -9.37 -10.62
N LEU A 411 32.20 -10.49 -10.62
CA LEU A 411 30.89 -10.63 -9.97
C LEU A 411 30.97 -10.58 -8.44
N ASP A 412 32.06 -11.02 -7.83
CA ASP A 412 32.23 -10.95 -6.37
C ASP A 412 32.37 -9.51 -5.88
N LYS A 413 32.92 -8.64 -6.73
CA LYS A 413 33.03 -7.19 -6.50
C LYS A 413 31.85 -6.38 -7.07
N THR A 414 30.89 -7.04 -7.71
CA THR A 414 29.70 -6.40 -8.29
C THR A 414 28.59 -6.23 -7.24
N LEU A 415 27.99 -5.04 -7.21
CA LEU A 415 26.84 -4.69 -6.37
C LEU A 415 25.59 -4.52 -7.24
N TYR A 416 24.44 -4.98 -6.74
CA TYR A 416 23.16 -4.89 -7.44
C TYR A 416 22.27 -3.82 -6.81
N PHE A 417 22.04 -2.74 -7.55
CA PHE A 417 21.09 -1.68 -7.20
C PHE A 417 19.85 -1.82 -8.06
N PHE A 418 18.66 -1.62 -7.47
CA PHE A 418 17.38 -1.68 -8.18
C PHE A 418 16.39 -0.70 -7.56
N THR A 419 15.40 -0.30 -8.36
CA THR A 419 14.20 0.40 -7.93
C THR A 419 12.98 -0.34 -8.47
N ALA A 420 11.86 -0.32 -7.74
CA ALA A 420 10.65 -1.06 -8.08
C ALA A 420 9.38 -0.35 -7.60
N GLY A 421 8.31 -0.48 -8.37
CA GLY A 421 7.00 0.11 -8.06
C GLY A 421 6.08 0.12 -9.26
N ARG A 422 4.93 0.81 -9.14
CA ARG A 422 4.10 1.17 -10.31
C ARG A 422 4.90 2.07 -11.26
N TYR A 423 4.61 2.02 -12.56
CA TYR A 423 5.35 2.78 -13.56
C TYR A 423 4.90 4.26 -13.59
N GLU A 424 5.40 5.03 -12.62
CA GLU A 424 5.19 6.47 -12.48
C GLU A 424 6.57 7.14 -12.44
N PHE A 425 7.13 7.46 -13.60
CA PHE A 425 8.56 7.76 -13.77
C PHE A 425 9.06 8.88 -12.83
N THR A 426 8.37 10.01 -12.78
CA THR A 426 8.69 11.15 -11.90
C THR A 426 8.34 10.86 -10.44
N ASN A 427 7.13 10.38 -10.15
CA ASN A 427 6.67 10.11 -8.77
C ASN A 427 7.50 9.05 -8.04
N LYS A 428 8.18 8.16 -8.79
CA LYS A 428 9.09 7.13 -8.26
C LYS A 428 10.56 7.54 -8.33
N GLY A 429 10.87 8.75 -8.77
CA GLY A 429 12.23 9.25 -8.92
C GLY A 429 13.06 8.44 -9.90
N GLY A 430 12.46 7.86 -10.94
CA GLY A 430 13.15 7.07 -11.96
C GLY A 430 14.06 7.92 -12.83
N ASP A 431 13.65 9.17 -13.09
CA ASP A 431 14.44 10.26 -13.64
C ASP A 431 15.69 10.54 -12.78
N PHE A 432 15.48 10.83 -11.50
CA PHE A 432 16.54 11.12 -10.55
C PHE A 432 17.49 9.93 -10.34
N PHE A 433 16.95 8.70 -10.29
CA PHE A 433 17.72 7.47 -10.12
C PHE A 433 18.69 7.24 -11.29
N ILE A 434 18.25 7.44 -12.54
CA ILE A 434 19.10 7.27 -13.72
C ILE A 434 20.19 8.37 -13.77
N GLU A 435 19.83 9.62 -13.50
CA GLU A 435 20.79 10.74 -13.44
C GLU A 435 21.84 10.54 -12.33
N ALA A 436 21.42 10.07 -11.14
CA ALA A 436 22.31 9.75 -10.04
C ALA A 436 23.27 8.59 -10.40
N LEU A 437 22.80 7.56 -11.10
CA LEU A 437 23.64 6.46 -11.60
C LEU A 437 24.64 6.93 -12.67
N ALA A 438 24.25 7.85 -13.56
CA ALA A 438 25.17 8.45 -14.54
C ALA A 438 26.31 9.23 -13.86
N ARG A 439 25.99 10.05 -12.85
CA ARG A 439 26.99 10.76 -12.03
C ARG A 439 27.86 9.81 -11.22
N LEU A 440 27.30 8.72 -10.69
CA LEU A 440 28.05 7.67 -9.99
C LEU A 440 29.04 6.98 -10.93
N ASN A 441 28.63 6.67 -12.16
CA ASN A 441 29.49 6.08 -13.17
C ASN A 441 30.75 6.93 -13.42
N TYR A 442 30.57 8.23 -13.69
CA TYR A 442 31.67 9.16 -13.88
C TYR A 442 32.61 9.23 -12.67
N LYS A 443 32.06 9.29 -11.45
CA LYS A 443 32.87 9.30 -10.21
C LYS A 443 33.70 8.01 -10.06
N LEU A 444 33.13 6.85 -10.34
CA LEU A 444 33.84 5.57 -10.27
C LEU A 444 34.95 5.46 -11.33
N GLN A 445 34.71 5.89 -12.56
CA GLN A 445 35.73 5.94 -13.61
C GLN A 445 36.90 6.86 -13.23
N LYS A 446 36.62 8.09 -12.77
CA LYS A 446 37.65 9.03 -12.30
C LYS A 446 38.47 8.46 -11.15
N TYR A 447 37.82 7.78 -10.18
CA TYR A 447 38.52 7.14 -9.07
C TYR A 447 39.47 6.01 -9.52
N ARG A 448 39.15 5.26 -10.58
CA ARG A 448 40.05 4.24 -11.14
C ARG A 448 41.32 4.88 -11.74
N ILE A 449 41.14 5.95 -12.51
CA ILE A 449 42.22 6.69 -13.18
C ILE A 449 43.19 7.30 -12.14
N CYS A 450 42.67 8.02 -11.14
CA CYS A 450 43.50 8.69 -10.14
C CYS A 450 44.30 7.75 -9.22
N ASN A 451 43.92 6.47 -9.12
CA ASN A 451 44.59 5.49 -8.25
C ASN A 451 45.54 4.54 -9.01
N GLY A 452 45.94 4.88 -10.24
CA GLY A 452 46.96 4.14 -11.00
C GLY A 452 46.59 2.68 -11.31
N ARG A 453 45.31 2.31 -11.24
CA ARG A 453 44.87 0.97 -11.64
C ARG A 453 44.78 0.92 -13.16
N PRO A 454 45.35 -0.10 -13.83
CA PRO A 454 45.42 -0.13 -15.28
C PRO A 454 44.03 -0.07 -15.90
N THR A 455 43.93 0.64 -17.03
CA THR A 455 42.75 0.74 -17.89
C THR A 455 42.55 -0.55 -18.71
N GLY A 456 42.58 -1.70 -18.05
CA GLY A 456 42.01 -2.92 -18.61
C GLY A 456 40.51 -2.75 -18.83
N ASN A 457 39.97 -3.44 -19.83
CA ASN A 457 38.62 -3.26 -20.38
C ASN A 457 37.44 -3.62 -19.43
N GLU A 458 37.52 -3.34 -18.13
CA GLU A 458 36.38 -3.33 -17.20
C GLU A 458 35.51 -2.09 -17.45
N LEU A 459 34.77 -2.13 -18.57
CA LEU A 459 33.87 -1.05 -18.94
C LEU A 459 32.74 -0.98 -17.91
N LEU A 460 32.68 0.11 -17.15
CA LEU A 460 31.55 0.42 -16.26
C LEU A 460 30.37 0.93 -17.12
N GLY A 461 29.91 0.02 -17.98
CA GLY A 461 28.88 0.25 -18.98
C GLY A 461 27.50 0.00 -18.41
N PHE A 462 26.79 1.07 -18.10
CA PHE A 462 25.32 1.04 -18.09
C PHE A 462 24.82 0.87 -19.53
N LYS A 463 24.97 -0.34 -20.07
CA LYS A 463 24.54 -0.71 -21.41
C LYS A 463 23.10 -1.21 -21.32
N PHE A 464 22.14 -0.31 -21.51
CA PHE A 464 20.74 -0.68 -21.66
C PHE A 464 20.61 -1.53 -22.94
N SER A 465 20.38 -2.84 -22.79
CA SER A 465 20.34 -3.74 -23.95
C SER A 465 18.99 -3.66 -24.67
N GLU A 466 19.05 -3.45 -25.97
CA GLU A 466 17.95 -3.79 -26.87
C GLU A 466 17.83 -5.31 -27.02
N SER A 467 16.61 -5.82 -27.20
CA SER A 467 16.38 -7.22 -27.58
C SER A 467 15.41 -7.27 -28.76
N MET A 468 15.92 -7.09 -29.98
CA MET A 468 15.14 -7.41 -31.17
C MET A 468 15.03 -8.94 -31.33
N SER A 469 13.80 -9.44 -31.31
CA SER A 469 13.44 -10.75 -31.83
C SER A 469 12.11 -10.64 -32.58
N PRO A 470 12.07 -10.83 -33.91
CA PRO A 470 10.86 -10.64 -34.68
C PRO A 470 9.97 -11.89 -34.64
N ARG A 471 9.08 -11.99 -33.62
CA ARG A 471 7.79 -12.72 -33.70
C ARG A 471 6.91 -12.48 -32.46
N LYS A 472 5.62 -12.20 -32.72
CA LYS A 472 4.46 -12.26 -31.80
C LYS A 472 4.34 -11.20 -30.69
N SER A 473 4.08 -9.95 -31.12
CA SER A 473 2.98 -9.11 -30.63
C SER A 473 2.46 -9.29 -29.18
N TYR A 474 3.05 -8.55 -28.23
CA TYR A 474 2.36 -8.01 -27.05
C TYR A 474 2.90 -6.60 -26.76
N PHE A 475 2.01 -5.61 -26.61
CA PHE A 475 2.40 -4.21 -26.38
C PHE A 475 2.83 -3.99 -24.92
N PHE A 476 4.13 -4.06 -24.67
CA PHE A 476 4.75 -3.29 -23.59
C PHE A 476 5.22 -1.95 -24.17
N SER A 477 4.63 -0.84 -23.74
CA SER A 477 5.09 0.51 -24.09
C SER A 477 6.36 0.87 -23.31
N LYS A 478 7.48 0.24 -23.67
CA LYS A 478 8.81 0.77 -23.34
C LYS A 478 9.08 1.97 -24.26
N LEU A 479 9.20 3.16 -23.69
CA LEU A 479 9.75 4.29 -24.42
C LEU A 479 11.29 4.19 -24.38
N SER A 480 11.88 3.79 -25.50
CA SER A 480 13.31 4.01 -25.74
C SER A 480 13.52 5.47 -26.13
N ILE A 481 14.56 6.11 -25.58
CA ILE A 481 15.03 7.42 -26.02
C ILE A 481 16.37 7.20 -26.72
N GLU A 482 16.42 7.46 -28.02
CA GLU A 482 17.65 7.43 -28.81
C GLU A 482 18.45 8.72 -28.63
N PHE A 483 19.77 8.61 -28.59
CA PHE A 483 20.67 9.66 -29.05
C PHE A 483 21.79 9.03 -29.89
N SER A 484 22.08 9.65 -31.02
CA SER A 484 22.97 9.15 -32.06
C SER A 484 24.46 9.45 -31.77
N LEU A 485 25.33 8.55 -32.23
CA LEU A 485 26.77 8.77 -32.27
C LEU A 485 27.14 9.71 -33.42
N PHE A 486 27.68 10.89 -33.11
CA PHE A 486 28.55 11.58 -34.06
C PHE A 486 29.96 10.93 -34.00
N PRO A 487 30.55 10.53 -35.13
CA PRO A 487 31.95 10.09 -35.14
C PRO A 487 32.85 11.29 -34.89
N CYS A 488 33.69 11.23 -33.85
CA CYS A 488 34.83 12.15 -33.75
C CYS A 488 35.82 11.79 -34.87
N CYS A 489 36.21 12.79 -35.66
CA CYS A 489 37.31 12.64 -36.61
C CYS A 489 38.59 12.18 -35.88
N PRO A 490 39.42 11.32 -36.50
CA PRO A 490 40.76 11.10 -36.00
C PRO A 490 41.55 12.41 -36.13
N LEU A 491 42.07 12.91 -35.00
CA LEU A 491 43.14 13.90 -35.02
C LEU A 491 44.38 13.23 -35.61
N ILE A 492 44.90 13.84 -36.68
CA ILE A 492 46.21 13.52 -37.25
C ILE A 492 47.25 14.27 -36.41
N GLU A 493 48.19 13.55 -35.80
CA GLU A 493 49.40 14.15 -35.23
C GLU A 493 50.41 14.52 -36.34
N GLU A 494 51.26 15.49 -36.04
CA GLU A 494 51.85 16.45 -36.99
C GLU A 494 52.94 15.90 -37.93
N SER A 495 52.93 16.41 -39.18
CA SER A 495 54.11 16.91 -39.89
C SER A 495 53.71 17.91 -40.98
#